data_AF-A0A5M8PIS4-F1
#
_entry.id   AF-A0A5M8PIS4-F1
#
_cell.length_a   1.000
_cell.length_b   1.000
_cell.length_c   1.000
_cell.angle_alpha   90.00
_cell.angle_beta   90.00
_cell.angle_gamma   90.00
#
_symmetry.space_group_name_H-M   'P 1'
#
loop_
_entity.id
_entity.type
_entity.pdbx_description
1 polymer ?
#
loop_
_entity_poly.entity_id
_entity_poly.type
_entity_poly.pdbx_seq_one_letter_code
_entity_poly.pdbx_strand_id
1 'polypeptide(L)'
;MAPVDMVNGAPPPLPGKKRRIGVITSGGDALGMNEVVRAVVRMSIAKGCEAYGIYEGYEGLEGGMLIGTARCKAFTQRPGRLRAAKNMILNGIDALIICGGDGSLTGADIFRAEWQGLLKELVDIKKLAAEQTEPFTHLNIVGLVGSIDNDMSSTDATIGCYSSLIRICEAVDYIDATAFSHQRAFVIEVMGRYCG
;
A
#
# COMPACT_ATOMS: atom_id res chain seq x y z
N MET A 1 -15.90 19.46 14.13
CA MET A 1 -15.85 18.00 13.95
C MET A 1 -17.11 17.46 14.60
N ALA A 2 -18.14 17.12 13.81
CA ALA A 2 -19.40 16.64 14.37
C ALA A 2 -19.19 15.23 14.96
N PRO A 3 -19.82 14.89 16.09
CA PRO A 3 -19.75 13.56 16.65
C PRO A 3 -20.35 12.56 15.64
N VAL A 4 -19.56 11.57 15.25
CA VAL A 4 -20.03 10.47 14.41
C VAL A 4 -20.89 9.58 15.30
N ASP A 5 -22.19 9.53 15.04
CA ASP A 5 -23.11 8.65 15.77
C ASP A 5 -22.66 7.19 15.63
N MET A 6 -22.06 6.66 16.69
CA MET A 6 -21.51 5.29 16.80
C MET A 6 -22.60 4.20 16.91
N VAL A 7 -23.84 4.50 16.53
CA VAL A 7 -25.01 3.66 16.79
C VAL A 7 -25.52 2.94 15.53
N ASN A 8 -25.14 3.35 14.31
CA ASN A 8 -25.67 2.77 13.08
C ASN A 8 -24.58 2.56 12.02
N GLY A 9 -24.17 1.30 11.81
CA GLY A 9 -23.43 0.87 10.62
C GLY A 9 -22.00 1.41 10.48
N ALA A 10 -21.26 0.86 9.52
CA ALA A 10 -20.06 1.53 9.01
C ALA A 10 -20.46 2.90 8.43
N PRO A 11 -19.66 3.95 8.62
CA PRO A 11 -19.98 5.26 8.06
C PRO A 11 -20.14 5.13 6.55
N PRO A 12 -21.29 5.54 5.98
CA PRO A 12 -21.48 5.50 4.54
C PRO A 12 -20.43 6.40 3.86
N PRO A 13 -20.10 6.13 2.58
CA PRO A 13 -19.32 7.05 1.79
C PRO A 13 -19.90 8.47 1.83
N LEU A 14 -19.08 9.49 1.56
CA LEU A 14 -19.55 10.87 1.47
C LEU A 14 -20.83 10.98 0.61
N PRO A 15 -21.78 11.88 0.95
CA PRO A 15 -23.05 11.98 0.24
C PRO A 15 -22.88 12.07 -1.28
N GLY A 16 -23.59 11.23 -2.02
CA GLY A 16 -23.51 11.15 -3.48
C GLY A 16 -22.32 10.35 -4.03
N LYS A 17 -21.49 9.73 -3.18
CA LYS A 17 -20.42 8.82 -3.60
C LYS A 17 -20.88 7.37 -3.63
N LYS A 18 -20.33 6.60 -4.58
CA LYS A 18 -20.69 5.19 -4.80
C LYS A 18 -20.08 4.26 -3.74
N ARG A 19 -18.77 4.41 -3.50
CA ARG A 19 -17.99 3.57 -2.56
C ARG A 19 -16.70 4.27 -2.15
N ARG A 20 -16.03 3.76 -1.11
CA ARG A 20 -14.73 4.24 -0.64
C ARG A 20 -13.61 3.30 -1.08
N ILE A 21 -12.53 3.88 -1.62
CA ILE A 21 -11.36 3.16 -2.11
C ILE A 21 -10.16 3.57 -1.24
N GLY A 22 -9.58 2.61 -0.55
CA GLY A 22 -8.35 2.77 0.21
C GLY A 22 -7.13 2.74 -0.72
N VAL A 23 -6.17 3.62 -0.50
CA VAL A 23 -4.85 3.58 -1.15
C VAL A 23 -3.76 3.52 -0.08
N ILE A 24 -2.83 2.57 -0.23
CA ILE A 24 -1.73 2.35 0.70
C ILE A 24 -0.42 2.20 -0.06
N THR A 25 0.66 2.68 0.54
CA THR A 25 2.04 2.46 0.11
C THR A 25 2.75 1.63 1.17
N SER A 26 3.30 0.46 0.81
CA SER A 26 3.87 -0.49 1.76
C SER A 26 5.16 -1.10 1.24
N GLY A 27 6.15 -1.31 2.11
CA GLY A 27 7.46 -1.84 1.75
C GLY A 27 8.53 -0.75 1.71
N GLY A 28 9.61 -0.99 0.97
CA GLY A 28 10.59 0.07 0.70
C GLY A 28 9.95 1.13 -0.21
N ASP A 29 10.25 2.41 0.05
CA ASP A 29 9.79 3.50 -0.77
C ASP A 29 10.52 3.53 -2.12
N ALA A 30 9.84 4.06 -3.14
CA ALA A 30 10.42 4.26 -4.45
C ALA A 30 9.92 5.59 -5.03
N LEU A 31 10.81 6.31 -5.73
CA LEU A 31 10.43 7.52 -6.44
C LEU A 31 9.34 7.18 -7.48
N GLY A 32 8.21 7.87 -7.44
CA GLY A 32 7.03 7.58 -8.28
C GLY A 32 5.79 7.12 -7.48
N MET A 33 5.95 6.71 -6.22
CA MET A 33 4.81 6.26 -5.41
C MET A 33 3.80 7.38 -5.11
N ASN A 34 4.26 8.63 -4.95
CA ASN A 34 3.36 9.76 -4.73
C ASN A 34 2.50 10.07 -5.96
N GLU A 35 3.07 9.94 -7.15
CA GLU A 35 2.40 10.10 -8.44
C GLU A 35 1.33 9.02 -8.63
N VAL A 36 1.62 7.79 -8.20
CA VAL A 36 0.66 6.69 -8.15
C VAL A 36 -0.50 7.02 -7.22
N VAL A 37 -0.22 7.40 -5.96
CA VAL A 37 -1.27 7.77 -4.99
C VAL A 37 -2.12 8.91 -5.54
N ARG A 38 -1.50 9.94 -6.12
CA ARG A 38 -2.19 11.07 -6.75
C ARG A 38 -3.10 10.61 -7.90
N ALA A 39 -2.63 9.72 -8.77
CA ALA A 39 -3.41 9.19 -9.88
C ALA A 39 -4.63 8.40 -9.37
N VAL A 40 -4.42 7.53 -8.38
CA VAL A 40 -5.48 6.74 -7.74
C VAL A 40 -6.55 7.63 -7.10
N VAL A 41 -6.14 8.65 -6.34
CA VAL A 41 -7.06 9.59 -5.69
C VAL A 41 -7.89 10.34 -6.73
N ARG A 42 -7.23 10.89 -7.77
CA ARG A 42 -7.91 11.62 -8.84
C ARG A 42 -8.89 10.73 -9.61
N MET A 43 -8.50 9.52 -9.95
CA MET A 43 -9.36 8.58 -10.68
C MET A 43 -10.54 8.10 -9.83
N SER A 44 -10.32 7.86 -8.54
CA SER A 44 -11.40 7.52 -7.60
C SER A 44 -12.47 8.62 -7.57
N ILE A 45 -12.04 9.88 -7.42
CA ILE A 45 -12.95 11.04 -7.42
C ILE A 45 -13.67 11.17 -8.77
N ALA A 46 -12.94 11.04 -9.88
CA ALA A 46 -13.50 11.14 -11.24
C ALA A 46 -14.54 10.05 -11.55
N LYS A 47 -14.43 8.86 -10.92
CA LYS A 47 -15.41 7.77 -11.04
C LYS A 47 -16.56 7.86 -10.04
N GLY A 48 -16.63 8.92 -9.24
CA GLY A 48 -17.68 9.13 -8.24
C GLY A 48 -17.49 8.32 -6.96
N CYS A 49 -16.26 7.85 -6.70
CA CYS A 49 -15.87 7.20 -5.45
C CYS A 49 -15.26 8.21 -4.47
N GLU A 50 -15.16 7.81 -3.21
CA GLU A 50 -14.39 8.50 -2.18
C GLU A 50 -13.00 7.86 -2.11
N ALA A 51 -11.94 8.67 -2.12
CA ALA A 51 -10.58 8.18 -1.92
C ALA A 51 -10.21 8.27 -0.45
N TYR A 52 -9.58 7.22 0.09
CA TYR A 52 -9.14 7.15 1.47
C TYR A 52 -7.64 6.80 1.52
N GLY A 53 -6.82 7.76 1.97
CA GLY A 53 -5.38 7.53 2.15
C GLY A 53 -5.10 6.81 3.46
N ILE A 54 -4.38 5.70 3.39
CA ILE A 54 -3.93 4.96 4.58
C ILE A 54 -2.43 5.20 4.71
N TYR A 55 -2.08 5.98 5.72
CA TYR A 55 -0.69 6.26 6.08
C TYR A 55 -0.05 5.02 6.71
N GLU A 56 1.28 4.86 6.67
CA GLU A 56 2.01 3.75 7.31
C GLU A 56 1.71 2.34 6.76
N GLY A 57 1.26 2.26 5.51
CA GLY A 57 0.99 0.98 4.86
C GLY A 57 0.06 0.09 5.69
N TYR A 58 0.49 -1.14 5.97
CA TYR A 58 -0.30 -2.08 6.77
C TYR A 58 -0.39 -1.72 8.25
N GLU A 59 0.52 -0.89 8.78
CA GLU A 59 0.46 -0.45 10.17
C GLU A 59 -0.64 0.60 10.39
N GLY A 60 -0.85 1.50 9.43
CA GLY A 60 -2.01 2.41 9.49
C GLY A 60 -3.34 1.71 9.28
N LEU A 61 -3.37 0.60 8.53
CA LEU A 61 -4.53 -0.29 8.49
C LEU A 61 -4.87 -0.83 9.89
N GLU A 62 -3.89 -1.02 10.77
CA GLU A 62 -4.11 -1.40 12.18
C GLU A 62 -4.42 -0.20 13.11
N GLY A 63 -4.22 1.05 12.66
CA GLY A 63 -4.48 2.29 13.42
C GLY A 63 -3.24 3.11 13.80
N GLY A 64 -2.13 2.98 13.05
CA GLY A 64 -0.90 3.76 13.26
C GLY A 64 -1.07 5.29 13.24
N MET A 65 -0.19 6.00 13.97
CA MET A 65 -0.24 7.47 14.22
C MET A 65 0.89 8.26 13.53
N LEU A 66 1.89 7.58 12.94
CA LEU A 66 3.02 8.20 12.24
C LEU A 66 2.71 8.34 10.72
N ILE A 67 3.55 9.05 9.95
CA ILE A 67 3.42 9.17 8.47
C ILE A 67 4.63 8.50 7.78
N GLY A 68 4.41 7.49 6.94
CA GLY A 68 5.48 6.69 6.34
C GLY A 68 5.00 5.49 5.50
N THR A 69 5.94 4.73 4.95
CA THR A 69 5.72 3.46 4.23
C THR A 69 6.35 2.31 5.03
N ALA A 70 5.74 1.90 6.14
CA ALA A 70 6.32 0.90 7.01
C ALA A 70 6.07 -0.55 6.54
N ARG A 71 7.10 -1.40 6.68
CA ARG A 71 6.92 -2.86 6.66
C ARG A 71 6.27 -3.29 7.97
N CYS A 72 5.02 -3.73 7.94
CA CYS A 72 4.32 -4.17 9.15
C CYS A 72 4.53 -5.68 9.41
N LYS A 73 5.39 -6.03 10.38
CA LYS A 73 5.56 -7.43 10.81
C LYS A 73 4.29 -8.01 11.45
N ALA A 74 3.43 -7.18 12.03
CA ALA A 74 2.19 -7.66 12.65
C ALA A 74 1.19 -8.16 11.60
N PHE A 75 1.18 -7.57 10.40
CA PHE A 75 0.30 -7.95 9.30
C PHE A 75 0.63 -9.31 8.67
N THR A 76 1.86 -9.82 8.87
CA THR A 76 2.18 -11.21 8.48
C THR A 76 1.42 -12.23 9.34
N GLN A 77 0.93 -11.82 10.50
CA GLN A 77 0.16 -12.65 11.41
C GLN A 77 -1.34 -12.38 11.28
N ARG A 78 -2.15 -13.44 11.47
CA ARG A 78 -3.61 -13.37 11.41
C ARG A 78 -4.22 -12.31 12.35
N PRO A 79 -3.73 -12.10 13.60
CA PRO A 79 -4.28 -11.06 14.47
C PRO A 79 -4.06 -9.63 13.96
N GLY A 80 -2.98 -9.37 13.20
CA GLY A 80 -2.75 -8.09 12.54
C GLY A 80 -3.76 -7.86 11.42
N ARG A 81 -3.95 -8.86 10.56
CA ARG A 81 -4.97 -8.85 9.50
C ARG A 81 -6.39 -8.69 10.06
N LEU A 82 -6.70 -9.33 11.19
CA LEU A 82 -8.01 -9.18 11.85
C LEU A 82 -8.27 -7.74 12.30
N ARG A 83 -7.25 -7.06 12.84
CA ARG A 83 -7.34 -5.63 13.21
C ARG A 83 -7.49 -4.74 11.98
N ALA A 84 -6.74 -5.02 10.91
CA ALA A 84 -6.86 -4.33 9.65
C ALA A 84 -8.26 -4.47 9.03
N ALA A 85 -8.81 -5.68 8.98
CA ALA A 85 -10.16 -5.93 8.48
C ALA A 85 -11.20 -5.15 9.29
N LYS A 86 -11.11 -5.17 10.63
CA LYS A 86 -11.99 -4.38 11.50
C LYS A 86 -11.96 -2.90 11.12
N ASN A 87 -10.78 -2.31 10.99
CA ASN A 87 -10.63 -0.90 10.69
C ASN A 87 -11.13 -0.55 9.27
N MET A 88 -10.94 -1.44 8.29
CA MET A 88 -11.50 -1.25 6.96
C MET A 88 -13.02 -1.19 6.99
N ILE A 89 -13.68 -2.13 7.70
CA ILE A 89 -15.14 -2.13 7.85
C ILE A 89 -15.61 -0.88 8.59
N LEU A 90 -14.96 -0.51 9.70
CA LEU A 90 -15.31 0.70 10.45
C LEU A 90 -15.12 1.99 9.66
N ASN A 91 -14.32 1.97 8.60
CA ASN A 91 -14.16 3.08 7.68
C ASN A 91 -14.93 2.86 6.37
N GLY A 92 -15.76 1.83 6.24
CA GLY A 92 -16.55 1.57 5.04
C GLY A 92 -15.72 1.31 3.76
N ILE A 93 -14.55 0.68 3.91
CA ILE A 93 -13.60 0.40 2.82
C ILE A 93 -13.68 -1.08 2.44
N ASP A 94 -13.94 -1.38 1.16
CA ASP A 94 -13.97 -2.72 0.58
C ASP A 94 -13.16 -2.87 -0.71
N ALA A 95 -12.47 -1.80 -1.08
CA ALA A 95 -11.57 -1.73 -2.21
C ALA A 95 -10.23 -1.15 -1.73
N LEU A 96 -9.15 -1.86 -2.00
CA LEU A 96 -7.81 -1.51 -1.56
C LEU A 96 -6.85 -1.50 -2.75
N ILE A 97 -6.16 -0.37 -2.94
CA ILE A 97 -5.10 -0.22 -3.93
C ILE A 97 -3.78 -0.15 -3.17
N ILE A 98 -2.83 -1.00 -3.54
CA ILE A 98 -1.59 -1.18 -2.80
C ILE A 98 -0.44 -0.93 -3.75
N CYS A 99 0.42 0.02 -3.40
CA CYS A 99 1.67 0.25 -4.11
C CYS A 99 2.85 -0.21 -3.25
N GLY A 100 3.67 -1.13 -3.77
CA GLY A 100 4.78 -1.69 -3.02
C GLY A 100 5.53 -2.79 -3.75
N GLY A 101 6.52 -3.37 -3.07
CA GLY A 101 7.27 -4.53 -3.57
C GLY A 101 6.51 -5.86 -3.41
N ASP A 102 7.17 -6.95 -3.83
CA ASP A 102 6.62 -8.32 -3.88
C ASP A 102 5.94 -8.76 -2.57
N GLY A 103 6.58 -8.52 -1.42
CA GLY A 103 6.07 -8.96 -0.13
C GLY A 103 4.80 -8.22 0.29
N SER A 104 4.68 -6.94 -0.06
CA SER A 104 3.46 -6.16 0.19
C SER A 104 2.28 -6.68 -0.63
N LEU A 105 2.54 -7.06 -1.89
CA LEU A 105 1.53 -7.58 -2.81
C LEU A 105 1.10 -9.00 -2.42
N THR A 106 2.05 -9.84 -2.00
CA THR A 106 1.78 -11.17 -1.44
C THR A 106 0.91 -11.08 -0.19
N GLY A 107 1.25 -10.17 0.73
CA GLY A 107 0.45 -9.94 1.94
C GLY A 107 -0.98 -9.49 1.62
N ALA A 108 -1.17 -8.74 0.54
CA ALA A 108 -2.47 -8.31 0.08
C ALA A 108 -3.32 -9.48 -0.42
N ASP A 109 -2.73 -10.36 -1.21
CA ASP A 109 -3.42 -11.51 -1.78
C ASP A 109 -3.88 -12.47 -0.67
N ILE A 110 -3.00 -12.76 0.30
CA ILE A 110 -3.34 -13.54 1.50
C ILE A 110 -4.49 -12.88 2.26
N PHE A 111 -4.43 -11.55 2.45
CA PHE A 111 -5.47 -10.81 3.16
C PHE A 111 -6.84 -10.89 2.46
N ARG A 112 -6.86 -10.80 1.12
CA ARG A 112 -8.07 -11.01 0.32
C ARG A 112 -8.58 -12.44 0.42
N ALA A 113 -7.69 -13.42 0.35
CA ALA A 113 -8.07 -14.84 0.44
C ALA A 113 -8.66 -15.19 1.81
N GLU A 114 -8.13 -14.61 2.89
CA GLU A 114 -8.61 -14.82 4.26
C GLU A 114 -9.82 -13.95 4.64
N TRP A 115 -10.21 -12.99 3.80
CA TRP A 115 -11.18 -11.93 4.14
C TRP A 115 -12.46 -12.44 4.77
N GLN A 116 -13.14 -13.41 4.15
CA GLN A 116 -14.39 -13.97 4.68
C GLN A 116 -14.20 -14.65 6.04
N GLY A 117 -13.08 -15.33 6.22
CA GLY A 117 -12.72 -15.95 7.50
C GLY A 117 -12.50 -14.91 8.60
N LEU A 118 -11.85 -13.79 8.26
CA LEU A 118 -11.64 -12.67 9.19
C LEU A 118 -12.97 -11.99 9.57
N LEU A 119 -13.88 -11.81 8.62
CA LEU A 119 -15.20 -11.23 8.90
C LEU A 119 -16.02 -12.12 9.84
N LYS A 120 -16.04 -13.43 9.58
CA LYS A 120 -16.72 -14.40 10.45
C LYS A 120 -16.13 -14.36 11.86
N GLU A 121 -14.81 -14.39 11.97
CA GLU A 121 -14.10 -14.31 13.25
C GLU A 121 -14.42 -13.01 14.01
N LEU A 122 -14.51 -11.86 13.31
CA LEU A 122 -14.89 -10.57 13.91
C LEU A 122 -16.32 -10.54 14.46
N VAL A 123 -17.25 -11.23 13.80
CA VAL A 123 -18.65 -11.39 14.26
C VAL A 123 -18.70 -12.36 15.45
N ASP A 124 -17.99 -13.48 15.38
CA ASP A 124 -17.95 -14.50 16.44
C ASP A 124 -17.42 -13.92 17.77
N ILE A 125 -16.36 -13.10 17.71
CA ILE A 125 -15.79 -12.41 18.87
C ILE A 125 -16.55 -11.13 19.26
N LYS A 126 -17.70 -10.86 18.61
CA LYS A 126 -18.57 -9.69 18.85
C LYS A 126 -17.86 -8.34 18.73
N LYS A 127 -16.82 -8.25 17.90
CA LYS A 127 -16.14 -6.98 17.60
C LYS A 127 -16.85 -6.17 16.52
N LEU A 128 -17.65 -6.83 15.69
CA LEU A 128 -18.53 -6.23 14.67
C LEU A 128 -19.89 -6.94 14.71
N ALA A 129 -20.96 -6.21 14.42
CA ALA A 129 -22.28 -6.78 14.20
C ALA A 129 -22.38 -7.40 12.80
N ALA A 130 -23.27 -8.38 12.63
CA ALA A 130 -23.47 -9.04 11.33
C ALA A 130 -23.95 -8.04 10.26
N GLU A 131 -24.83 -7.09 10.62
CA GLU A 131 -25.31 -6.08 9.66
C GLU A 131 -24.18 -5.16 9.16
N GLN A 132 -23.10 -4.99 9.94
CA GLN A 132 -21.97 -4.17 9.54
C GLN A 132 -21.08 -4.86 8.50
N THR A 133 -21.07 -6.19 8.43
CA THR A 133 -20.18 -6.96 7.55
C THR A 133 -20.85 -7.40 6.25
N GLU A 134 -22.18 -7.50 6.21
CA GLU A 134 -22.96 -7.85 5.01
C GLU A 134 -22.60 -7.04 3.74
N PRO A 135 -22.49 -5.70 3.76
CA PRO A 135 -22.16 -4.95 2.55
C PRO A 135 -20.72 -5.15 2.07
N PHE A 136 -19.84 -5.71 2.90
CA PHE A 136 -18.39 -5.80 2.66
C PHE A 136 -17.89 -7.24 2.55
N THR A 137 -18.76 -8.16 2.11
CA THR A 137 -18.45 -9.60 1.97
C THR A 137 -17.23 -9.93 1.11
N HIS A 138 -16.84 -9.01 0.21
CA HIS A 138 -15.74 -9.20 -0.72
C HIS A 138 -14.76 -8.04 -0.65
N LEU A 139 -13.47 -8.37 -0.53
CA LEU A 139 -12.39 -7.41 -0.65
C LEU A 139 -11.86 -7.38 -2.07
N ASN A 140 -11.88 -6.19 -2.68
CA ASN A 140 -11.29 -5.95 -4.00
C ASN A 140 -9.90 -5.37 -3.82
N ILE A 141 -8.89 -5.99 -4.47
CA ILE A 141 -7.51 -5.52 -4.38
C ILE A 141 -6.95 -5.25 -5.77
N VAL A 142 -6.19 -4.16 -5.89
CA VAL A 142 -5.32 -3.88 -7.04
C VAL A 142 -3.90 -3.64 -6.53
N GLY A 143 -2.94 -4.36 -7.11
CA GLY A 143 -1.52 -4.22 -6.81
C GLY A 143 -0.81 -3.35 -7.85
N LEU A 144 0.09 -2.48 -7.38
CA LEU A 144 1.00 -1.67 -8.20
C LEU A 144 2.42 -1.88 -7.69
N VAL A 145 3.34 -2.21 -8.60
CA VAL A 145 4.70 -2.59 -8.21
C VAL A 145 5.58 -1.35 -8.07
N GLY A 146 5.87 -0.96 -6.84
CA GLY A 146 6.82 0.09 -6.51
C GLY A 146 8.10 -0.51 -5.95
N SER A 147 9.19 -0.42 -6.71
CA SER A 147 10.51 -0.97 -6.36
C SER A 147 11.57 -0.29 -7.22
N ILE A 148 12.74 -0.03 -6.63
CA ILE A 148 13.93 0.39 -7.38
C ILE A 148 14.66 -0.79 -8.03
N ASP A 149 14.41 -2.01 -7.52
CA ASP A 149 15.17 -3.21 -7.85
C ASP A 149 14.79 -3.80 -9.23
N ASN A 150 13.65 -3.40 -9.80
CA ASN A 150 13.07 -3.98 -11.02
C ASN A 150 12.96 -5.52 -11.02
N ASP A 151 12.72 -6.10 -9.85
CA ASP A 151 12.83 -7.54 -9.58
C ASP A 151 11.49 -8.30 -9.72
N MET A 152 10.49 -7.74 -10.39
CA MET A 152 9.17 -8.36 -10.57
C MET A 152 9.02 -8.90 -12.00
N SER A 153 9.13 -10.22 -12.17
CA SER A 153 9.26 -10.87 -13.48
C SER A 153 8.10 -10.67 -14.46
N SER A 154 6.93 -10.21 -14.01
CA SER A 154 5.74 -10.02 -14.85
C SER A 154 5.53 -8.57 -15.31
N THR A 155 6.46 -7.66 -15.00
CA THR A 155 6.46 -6.28 -15.51
C THR A 155 7.84 -5.94 -16.03
N ASP A 156 7.92 -5.23 -17.15
CA ASP A 156 9.21 -4.80 -17.71
C ASP A 156 9.87 -3.70 -16.84
N ALA A 157 9.05 -2.87 -16.22
CA ALA A 157 9.48 -1.75 -15.39
C ALA A 157 8.64 -1.64 -14.11
N THR A 158 9.31 -1.59 -12.96
CA THR A 158 8.72 -1.23 -11.67
C THR A 158 8.76 0.27 -11.45
N ILE A 159 7.78 0.80 -10.70
CA ILE A 159 7.74 2.23 -10.37
C ILE A 159 8.97 2.55 -9.51
N GLY A 160 9.86 3.38 -10.06
CA GLY A 160 11.08 3.85 -9.41
C GLY A 160 12.39 3.26 -9.92
N CYS A 161 12.37 2.21 -10.76
CA CYS A 161 13.61 1.60 -11.26
C CYS A 161 14.45 2.57 -12.11
N TYR A 162 13.83 3.28 -13.07
CA TYR A 162 14.53 4.28 -13.87
C TYR A 162 14.99 5.49 -13.06
N SER A 163 14.22 5.90 -12.05
CA SER A 163 14.63 6.96 -11.14
C SER A 163 15.90 6.57 -10.38
N SER A 164 15.98 5.33 -9.90
CA SER A 164 17.18 4.78 -9.25
C SER A 164 18.36 4.72 -10.23
N LEU A 165 18.14 4.22 -11.46
CA LEU A 165 19.15 4.17 -12.50
C LEU A 165 19.75 5.56 -12.79
N ILE A 166 18.91 6.59 -12.92
CA ILE A 166 19.38 7.96 -13.14
C ILE A 166 20.27 8.43 -11.98
N ARG A 167 19.93 8.11 -10.72
CA ARG A 167 20.77 8.46 -9.57
C ARG A 167 22.12 7.73 -9.60
N ILE A 168 22.13 6.47 -10.03
CA ILE A 168 23.36 5.69 -10.20
C ILE A 168 24.23 6.33 -11.28
N CYS A 169 23.68 6.62 -12.46
CA CYS A 169 24.42 7.26 -13.55
C CYS A 169 25.03 8.60 -13.11
N GLU A 170 24.26 9.47 -12.44
CA GLU A 170 24.78 10.74 -11.94
C GLU A 170 25.95 10.56 -10.95
N ALA A 171 25.88 9.57 -10.05
CA ALA A 171 26.97 9.30 -9.12
C ALA A 171 28.22 8.79 -9.84
N VAL A 172 28.05 7.93 -10.86
CA VAL A 172 29.14 7.41 -11.70
C VAL A 172 29.79 8.56 -12.48
N ASP A 173 28.99 9.46 -13.07
CA ASP A 173 29.50 10.61 -13.82
C ASP A 173 30.41 11.51 -12.97
N TYR A 174 30.08 11.72 -11.69
CA TYR A 174 30.95 12.46 -10.76
C TYR A 174 32.25 11.73 -10.46
N ILE A 175 32.20 10.40 -10.32
CA ILE A 175 33.38 9.57 -10.04
C ILE A 175 34.31 9.52 -11.26
N ASP A 176 33.74 9.47 -12.47
CA ASP A 176 34.50 9.35 -13.71
C ASP A 176 35.51 10.50 -13.89
N ALA A 177 35.09 11.74 -13.58
CA ALA A 177 35.97 12.90 -13.65
C ALA A 177 37.25 12.78 -12.79
N THR A 178 37.13 12.23 -11.57
CA THR A 178 38.30 11.99 -10.71
C THR A 178 39.04 10.71 -11.06
N ALA A 179 38.36 9.70 -11.58
CA ALA A 179 38.98 8.45 -12.02
C ALA A 179 39.92 8.69 -13.20
N PHE A 180 39.46 9.45 -14.20
CA PHE A 180 40.25 9.82 -15.37
C PHE A 180 41.50 10.63 -15.00
N SER A 181 41.35 11.61 -14.10
CA SER A 181 42.43 12.51 -13.69
C SER A 181 43.59 11.80 -12.99
N HIS A 182 43.30 10.75 -12.22
CA HIS A 182 44.30 10.04 -11.42
C HIS A 182 44.58 8.61 -11.90
N GLN A 183 44.01 8.20 -13.04
CA GLN A 183 44.12 6.83 -13.57
C GLN A 183 43.77 5.78 -12.50
N ARG A 184 42.67 6.01 -11.77
CA ARG A 184 42.22 5.14 -10.69
C ARG A 184 41.19 4.15 -11.19
N ALA A 185 41.17 2.96 -10.59
CA ALA A 185 40.04 2.04 -10.66
C ALA A 185 39.12 2.28 -9.46
N PHE A 186 37.80 2.30 -9.71
CA PHE A 186 36.78 2.39 -8.67
C PHE A 186 35.91 1.13 -8.68
N VAL A 187 35.53 0.67 -7.50
CA VAL A 187 34.50 -0.36 -7.31
C VAL A 187 33.27 0.35 -6.77
N ILE A 188 32.16 0.27 -7.51
CA ILE A 188 30.91 0.97 -7.18
C ILE A 188 29.86 -0.07 -6.83
N GLU A 189 29.43 -0.07 -5.58
CA GLU A 189 28.33 -0.90 -5.09
C GLU A 189 26.99 -0.18 -5.33
N VAL A 190 26.04 -0.86 -5.96
CA VAL A 190 24.70 -0.33 -6.26
C VAL A 190 23.62 -1.20 -5.61
N MET A 191 22.44 -0.61 -5.39
CA MET A 191 21.25 -1.34 -4.95
C MET A 191 20.67 -2.17 -6.10
N GLY A 192 19.69 -3.03 -5.80
CA GLY A 192 19.14 -4.02 -6.73
C GLY A 192 18.75 -5.33 -6.04
N ARG A 193 19.14 -5.50 -4.77
CA ARG A 193 18.87 -6.67 -3.93
C ARG A 193 19.45 -7.95 -4.55
N TYR A 194 18.63 -8.71 -5.28
CA TYR A 194 19.02 -9.94 -5.97
C TYR A 194 18.82 -9.81 -7.50
N CYS A 195 18.62 -8.60 -7.99
CA CYS A 195 18.54 -8.20 -9.39
C CYS A 195 19.71 -7.25 -9.69
N GLY A 196 20.26 -7.31 -10.91
CA GLY A 196 21.44 -6.55 -11.32
C GLY A 196 21.35 -6.05 -12.75
#